data_AF-A0A2P2LWN0-F1
#
_entry.id   AF-A0A2P2LWN0-F1
#
_cell.length_a   1.000
_cell.length_b   1.000
_cell.length_c   1.000
_cell.angle_alpha   90.00
_cell.angle_beta   90.00
_cell.angle_gamma   90.00
#
_symmetry.space_group_name_H-M   'P 1'
#
loop_
_entity.id
_entity.type
_entity.pdbx_description
1 polymer ?
#
loop_
_entity_poly.entity_id
_entity_poly.type
_entity_poly.pdbx_seq_one_letter_code
_entity_poly.pdbx_strand_id
1 'polypeptide(L)'
;MALSEDEADAVPLLVSNYHFVDEKNEPISFALLPIQWNKDEGVDGEKKDEMFLYGNMDNGLQRIYKEVVAWKFDLLDAIPEISVCTKDNVWIKLGKPRKSFEETIREVLITVHCLHFTRMNAEASGKSVWEYLSKAFG
;
A
#
# COMPACT_ATOMS: atom_id res chain seq x y z
N MET A 1 -10.52 35.55 -3.86
CA MET A 1 -9.70 34.36 -3.56
C MET A 1 -10.38 33.21 -4.26
N ALA A 2 -9.73 32.60 -5.25
CA ALA A 2 -10.29 31.47 -5.98
C ALA A 2 -9.91 30.19 -5.24
N LEU A 3 -10.90 29.47 -4.74
CA LEU A 3 -10.77 28.05 -4.42
C LEU A 3 -10.55 27.34 -5.76
N SER A 4 -9.37 26.77 -5.98
CA SER A 4 -9.11 25.97 -7.17
C SER A 4 -9.88 24.65 -7.04
N GLU A 5 -11.05 24.61 -7.67
CA GLU A 5 -11.88 23.43 -7.93
C GLU A 5 -11.19 22.51 -8.96
N ASP A 6 -10.11 21.82 -8.58
CA ASP A 6 -9.55 20.75 -9.42
C ASP A 6 -9.03 19.56 -8.59
N GLU A 7 -9.76 19.21 -7.52
CA GLU A 7 -9.80 17.80 -7.10
C GLU A 7 -10.98 17.15 -7.82
N ALA A 8 -10.82 17.00 -9.13
CA ALA A 8 -11.65 16.07 -9.88
C ALA A 8 -11.58 14.73 -9.15
N ASP A 9 -12.76 14.26 -8.73
CA ASP A 9 -13.10 13.03 -8.03
C ASP A 9 -12.63 11.80 -8.84
N ALA A 10 -11.32 11.66 -8.97
CA ALA A 10 -10.69 10.57 -9.70
C ALA A 10 -10.89 9.33 -8.85
N VAL A 11 -11.77 8.44 -9.32
CA VAL A 11 -12.01 7.13 -8.72
C VAL A 11 -10.67 6.53 -8.29
N PRO A 12 -10.48 6.20 -7.00
CA PRO A 12 -9.20 5.70 -6.53
C PRO A 12 -8.86 4.42 -7.30
N LEU A 13 -7.72 4.44 -7.98
CA LEU A 13 -7.25 3.31 -8.79
C LEU A 13 -6.99 2.13 -7.85
N LEU A 14 -7.82 1.08 -7.94
CA LEU A 14 -7.68 -0.14 -7.15
C LEU A 14 -7.00 -1.23 -7.98
N VAL A 15 -5.88 -1.74 -7.48
CA VAL A 15 -5.13 -2.82 -8.13
C VAL A 15 -5.24 -4.12 -7.32
N SER A 16 -5.69 -5.18 -7.98
CA SER A 16 -5.80 -6.52 -7.42
C SER A 16 -4.80 -7.48 -8.06
N ASN A 17 -4.62 -8.66 -7.46
CA ASN A 17 -3.64 -9.66 -7.89
C ASN A 17 -2.23 -9.04 -8.07
N TYR A 18 -1.87 -8.12 -7.17
CA TYR A 18 -0.68 -7.31 -7.33
C TYR A 18 0.59 -8.03 -6.87
N HIS A 19 1.73 -7.61 -7.42
CA HIS A 19 3.05 -7.93 -6.90
C HIS A 19 4.03 -6.82 -7.28
N PHE A 20 5.15 -6.76 -6.58
CA PHE A 20 6.21 -5.80 -6.85
C PHE A 20 7.48 -6.54 -7.21
N VAL A 21 8.25 -5.96 -8.13
CA VAL A 21 9.57 -6.47 -8.52
C VAL A 21 10.60 -5.34 -8.59
N ASP A 22 11.86 -5.72 -8.45
CA ASP A 22 13.01 -4.86 -8.72
C ASP A 22 13.39 -4.86 -10.22
N GLU A 23 14.50 -4.19 -10.55
CA GLU A 23 15.08 -4.16 -11.91
C GLU A 23 15.45 -5.55 -12.47
N LYS A 24 15.67 -6.54 -11.61
CA LYS A 24 16.00 -7.92 -11.98
C LYS A 24 14.76 -8.80 -12.12
N ASN A 25 13.56 -8.24 -11.97
CA ASN A 25 12.28 -8.96 -11.89
C ASN A 25 12.19 -9.92 -10.68
N GLU A 26 12.95 -9.68 -9.62
CA GLU A 26 12.84 -10.43 -8.36
C GLU A 26 11.73 -9.86 -7.48
N PRO A 27 10.91 -10.69 -6.83
CA PRO A 27 9.82 -10.22 -5.98
C PRO A 27 10.35 -9.46 -4.76
N ILE A 28 9.87 -8.22 -4.56
CA ILE A 28 10.35 -7.32 -3.51
C ILE A 28 9.17 -6.69 -2.77
N SER A 29 9.34 -6.34 -1.49
CA SER A 29 8.30 -5.67 -0.71
C SER A 29 8.34 -4.15 -0.91
N PHE A 30 7.17 -3.51 -1.07
CA PHE A 30 7.08 -2.04 -1.13
C PHE A 30 7.49 -1.35 0.18
N ALA A 31 7.62 -2.08 1.29
CA ALA A 31 8.06 -1.48 2.55
C ALA A 31 9.50 -0.95 2.53
N LEU A 32 10.28 -1.25 1.49
CA LEU A 32 11.58 -0.62 1.25
C LEU A 32 11.47 0.82 0.73
N LEU A 33 10.31 1.19 0.18
CA LEU A 33 10.00 2.55 -0.21
C LEU A 33 9.69 3.39 1.03
N PRO A 34 9.92 4.72 0.97
CA PRO A 34 9.58 5.61 2.08
C PRO A 34 8.06 5.66 2.26
N ILE A 35 7.64 5.83 3.53
CA ILE A 35 6.24 6.14 3.84
C ILE A 35 6.05 7.64 3.66
N GLN A 36 5.06 8.06 2.87
CA GLN A 36 4.74 9.47 2.61
C GLN A 36 3.23 9.70 2.58
N TRP A 37 2.72 10.70 3.29
CA TRP A 37 1.28 11.02 3.25
C TRP A 37 0.95 12.15 2.28
N ASN A 38 1.91 13.04 2.00
CA ASN A 38 1.74 14.22 1.17
C ASN A 38 2.64 14.18 -0.07
N LYS A 39 2.17 14.76 -1.18
CA LYS A 39 2.91 14.82 -2.46
C LYS A 39 4.19 15.67 -2.40
N ASP A 40 4.23 16.62 -1.47
CA ASP A 40 5.32 17.61 -1.35
C ASP A 40 6.39 17.21 -0.31
N GLU A 41 6.26 16.04 0.31
CA GLU A 41 7.38 15.46 1.04
C GLU A 41 8.43 15.08 0.00
N GLY A 42 9.37 16.00 -0.25
CA GLY A 42 10.48 15.76 -1.15
C GLY A 42 11.08 14.40 -0.87
N VAL A 43 11.23 13.59 -1.92
CA VAL A 43 11.94 12.31 -1.83
C VAL A 43 13.42 12.64 -1.68
N ASP A 44 13.81 13.13 -0.51
CA ASP A 44 15.19 13.38 -0.17
C ASP A 44 15.78 12.03 0.27
N GLY A 45 16.40 11.36 -0.69
CA GLY A 45 16.96 10.04 -0.50
C GLY A 45 17.78 9.63 -1.70
N GLU A 46 18.91 9.00 -1.43
CA GLU A 46 19.78 8.35 -2.41
C GLU A 46 18.96 7.56 -3.44
N LYS A 47 19.48 7.42 -4.66
CA LYS A 47 18.88 6.60 -5.72
C LYS A 47 18.42 5.25 -5.12
N LYS A 48 17.10 5.10 -4.96
CA LYS A 48 16.50 3.83 -4.57
C LYS A 48 16.42 2.96 -5.81
N ASP A 49 16.70 1.67 -5.64
CA ASP A 49 16.52 0.67 -6.69
C ASP A 49 15.09 0.80 -7.25
N GLU A 50 14.96 0.78 -8.57
CA GLU A 50 13.67 0.95 -9.22
C GLU A 50 12.74 -0.21 -8.83
N MET A 51 11.53 0.15 -8.37
CA MET A 51 10.52 -0.82 -7.97
C MET A 51 9.28 -0.65 -8.83
N PHE A 52 8.76 -1.77 -9.33
CA PHE A 52 7.63 -1.77 -10.26
C PHE A 52 6.44 -2.55 -9.70
N LEU A 53 5.28 -1.88 -9.67
CA LEU A 53 3.98 -2.48 -9.42
C LEU A 53 3.46 -3.18 -10.68
N TYR A 54 3.09 -4.45 -10.52
CA TYR A 54 2.27 -5.20 -11.46
C TYR A 54 0.94 -5.56 -10.83
N GLY A 55 -0.14 -5.56 -11.62
CA GLY A 55 -1.43 -6.10 -11.17
C GLY A 55 -2.56 -5.91 -12.16
N ASN A 56 -3.78 -6.11 -11.68
CA ASN A 56 -5.02 -6.07 -12.43
C ASN A 56 -5.90 -4.91 -11.96
N MET A 57 -6.46 -4.17 -12.91
CA MET A 57 -7.47 -3.12 -12.70
C MET A 57 -8.78 -3.52 -13.39
N ASP A 58 -9.85 -2.79 -13.10
CA ASP A 58 -11.18 -3.00 -13.70
C ASP A 58 -11.62 -4.47 -13.69
N ASN A 59 -11.51 -5.11 -12.52
CA ASN A 59 -11.85 -6.52 -12.32
C ASN A 59 -11.09 -7.49 -13.26
N GLY A 60 -9.85 -7.15 -13.63
CA GLY A 60 -9.00 -7.99 -14.48
C GLY A 60 -9.03 -7.66 -15.98
N LEU A 61 -9.81 -6.65 -16.39
CA LEU A 61 -9.86 -6.21 -17.79
C LEU A 61 -8.58 -5.50 -18.23
N GLN A 62 -7.90 -4.83 -17.29
CA GLN A 62 -6.68 -4.10 -17.56
C GLN A 62 -5.52 -4.60 -16.69
N ARG A 63 -4.31 -4.58 -17.25
CA ARG A 63 -3.07 -4.83 -16.51
C ARG A 63 -2.34 -3.52 -16.30
N ILE A 64 -1.73 -3.36 -15.13
CA ILE A 64 -0.88 -2.23 -14.81
C ILE A 64 0.57 -2.69 -14.68
N TYR A 65 1.47 -1.82 -15.14
CA TYR A 65 2.91 -1.86 -14.90
C TYR A 65 3.40 -0.43 -14.67
N LYS A 66 3.78 -0.11 -13.43
CA LYS A 66 4.17 1.26 -13.05
C LYS A 66 5.31 1.27 -12.04
N GLU A 67 6.29 2.14 -12.26
CA GLU A 67 7.33 2.43 -11.27
C GLU A 67 6.70 3.15 -10.06
N VAL A 68 7.05 2.72 -8.86
CA VAL A 68 6.56 3.25 -7.58
C VAL A 68 7.70 3.81 -6.74
N VAL A 69 7.42 4.90 -6.03
CA VAL A 69 8.45 5.70 -5.35
C VAL A 69 8.19 5.88 -3.85
N ALA A 70 6.95 5.68 -3.41
CA ALA A 70 6.54 5.81 -2.01
C ALA A 70 5.30 4.96 -1.74
N TRP A 71 4.97 4.80 -0.45
CA TRP A 71 3.73 4.18 -0.03
C TRP A 71 3.13 4.87 1.18
N LYS A 72 1.86 4.58 1.47
CA LYS A 72 1.16 5.06 2.64
C LYS A 72 0.12 4.05 3.08
N PHE A 73 -0.38 4.26 4.29
CA PHE A 73 -1.52 3.53 4.80
C PHE A 73 -2.52 4.49 5.44
N ASP A 74 -3.79 4.08 5.40
CA ASP A 74 -4.89 4.71 6.12
C ASP A 74 -5.47 3.70 7.12
N LEU A 75 -5.71 4.17 8.34
CA LEU A 75 -6.26 3.37 9.44
C LEU A 75 -7.62 3.91 9.91
N LEU A 76 -8.21 4.89 9.21
CA LEU A 76 -9.47 5.52 9.60
C LEU A 76 -10.69 4.63 9.32
N ASP A 77 -10.63 3.84 8.25
CA ASP A 77 -11.72 2.97 7.83
C ASP A 77 -11.81 1.68 8.66
N ALA A 78 -12.87 0.90 8.40
CA ALA A 78 -13.11 -0.37 9.06
C ALA A 78 -12.01 -1.42 8.80
N ILE A 79 -11.34 -1.33 7.65
CA ILE A 79 -10.20 -2.16 7.26
C ILE A 79 -9.07 -1.19 6.89
N PRO A 80 -7.83 -1.42 7.35
CA PRO A 80 -6.73 -0.57 6.95
C PRO A 80 -6.48 -0.66 5.45
N GLU A 81 -6.14 0.48 4.86
CA GLU A 81 -5.89 0.60 3.43
C GLU A 81 -4.42 0.90 3.20
N ILE A 82 -3.87 0.37 2.10
CA ILE A 82 -2.51 0.65 1.68
C ILE A 82 -2.55 1.21 0.27
N SER A 83 -1.79 2.27 0.03
CA SER A 83 -1.62 2.87 -1.29
C SER A 83 -0.15 3.06 -1.61
N VAL A 84 0.20 2.98 -2.90
CA VAL A 84 1.53 3.28 -3.42
C VAL A 84 1.48 4.49 -4.35
N CYS A 85 2.52 5.30 -4.33
CA CYS A 85 2.67 6.44 -5.22
C CYS A 85 3.51 6.04 -6.42
N THR A 86 3.01 6.31 -7.62
CA THR A 86 3.81 6.18 -8.84
C THR A 86 4.78 7.35 -8.99
N LYS A 87 5.78 7.18 -9.86
CA LYS A 87 6.67 8.28 -10.30
C LYS A 87 5.91 9.46 -10.94
N ASP A 88 4.73 9.18 -11.50
CA ASP A 88 3.83 10.18 -12.07
C ASP A 88 2.98 10.92 -10.99
N ASN A 89 3.31 10.76 -9.70
CA ASN A 89 2.58 11.32 -8.55
C ASN A 89 1.10 10.91 -8.44
N VAL A 90 0.79 9.68 -8.87
CA VAL A 90 -0.54 9.07 -8.76
C VAL A 90 -0.56 8.07 -7.61
N TRP A 91 -1.53 8.21 -6.70
CA TRP A 91 -1.77 7.25 -5.64
C TRP A 91 -2.66 6.11 -6.13
N ILE A 92 -2.22 4.88 -5.90
CA ILE A 92 -2.90 3.66 -6.30
C ILE A 92 -3.15 2.82 -5.05
N LYS A 93 -4.41 2.47 -4.82
CA LYS A 93 -4.82 1.62 -3.70
C LYS A 93 -4.55 0.15 -4.03
N LEU A 94 -3.99 -0.57 -3.06
CA LEU A 94 -3.71 -2.00 -3.18
C LEU A 94 -4.88 -2.82 -2.62
N GLY A 95 -5.39 -3.73 -3.44
CA GLY A 95 -6.39 -4.72 -3.06
C GLY A 95 -5.75 -6.03 -2.58
N LYS A 96 -6.19 -7.16 -3.13
CA LYS A 96 -5.61 -8.47 -2.79
C LYS A 96 -4.27 -8.69 -3.53
N PRO A 97 -3.17 -9.10 -2.86
CA PRO A 97 -1.93 -9.48 -3.53
C PRO A 97 -2.12 -10.73 -4.40
N ARG A 98 -1.18 -10.95 -5.32
CA ARG A 98 -1.02 -12.21 -6.05
C ARG A 98 -0.69 -13.32 -5.06
N LYS A 99 -1.27 -14.51 -5.24
CA LYS A 99 -1.08 -15.64 -4.31
C LYS A 99 0.39 -15.98 -4.03
N SER A 100 1.25 -15.96 -5.05
CA SER A 100 2.69 -16.23 -4.89
C SER A 100 3.48 -15.12 -4.20
N PHE A 101 2.86 -13.96 -4.00
CA PHE A 101 3.45 -12.77 -3.38
C PHE A 101 2.92 -12.52 -1.96
N GLU A 102 1.93 -13.30 -1.50
CA GLU A 102 1.33 -13.18 -0.17
C GLU A 102 2.40 -13.28 0.93
N GLU A 103 3.31 -14.25 0.85
CA GLU A 103 4.42 -14.41 1.82
C GLU A 103 5.36 -13.20 1.83
N THR A 104 5.71 -12.65 0.67
CA THR A 104 6.64 -11.51 0.55
C THR A 104 6.11 -10.25 1.25
N ILE A 105 4.79 -10.06 1.26
CA ILE A 105 4.16 -8.85 1.83
C ILE A 105 3.49 -9.09 3.19
N ARG A 106 3.44 -10.34 3.65
CA ARG A 106 2.72 -10.75 4.86
C ARG A 106 3.09 -9.93 6.08
N GLU A 107 4.38 -9.69 6.30
CA GLU A 107 4.88 -8.93 7.45
C GLU A 107 4.36 -7.50 7.48
N VAL A 108 4.33 -6.83 6.33
CA VAL A 108 3.84 -5.46 6.20
C VAL A 108 2.34 -5.40 6.46
N LEU A 109 1.58 -6.34 5.90
CA LEU A 109 0.13 -6.43 6.14
C LEU A 109 -0.18 -6.67 7.62
N ILE A 110 0.52 -7.60 8.27
CA ILE A 110 0.37 -7.86 9.72
C ILE A 110 0.67 -6.59 10.52
N THR A 111 1.73 -5.86 10.18
CA THR A 111 2.13 -4.63 10.87
C THR A 111 1.07 -3.55 10.76
N VAL A 112 0.56 -3.30 9.55
CA VAL A 112 -0.50 -2.30 9.31
C VAL A 112 -1.79 -2.69 10.03
N HIS A 113 -2.17 -3.96 10.01
CA HIS A 113 -3.34 -4.45 10.75
C HIS A 113 -3.17 -4.37 12.28
N CYS A 114 -1.95 -4.57 12.79
CA CYS A 114 -1.63 -4.37 14.21
C CYS A 114 -1.82 -2.90 14.61
N LEU A 115 -1.31 -1.96 13.81
CA LEU A 115 -1.47 -0.52 14.02
C LEU A 115 -2.95 -0.10 13.96
N HIS A 116 -3.70 -0.64 13.00
CA HIS A 116 -5.14 -0.40 12.90
C HIS A 116 -5.89 -0.85 14.15
N PHE A 117 -5.66 -2.10 14.58
CA PHE A 117 -6.34 -2.68 15.72
C PHE A 117 -6.05 -1.93 17.02
N THR A 118 -4.79 -1.58 17.26
CA THR A 118 -4.37 -0.84 18.46
C THR A 118 -4.89 0.60 18.45
N ARG A 119 -4.96 1.26 17.29
CA ARG A 119 -5.60 2.57 17.14
C ARG A 119 -7.08 2.53 17.52
N MET A 120 -7.80 1.51 17.07
CA MET A 120 -9.24 1.36 17.34
C MET A 120 -9.54 0.88 18.76
N ASN A 121 -8.56 0.27 19.43
CA ASN A 121 -8.70 -0.32 20.75
C ASN A 121 -7.50 0.07 21.61
N ALA A 122 -7.42 1.34 22.02
CA ALA A 122 -6.26 1.90 22.73
C ALA A 122 -5.89 1.13 24.02
N GLU A 123 -6.89 0.55 24.70
CA GLU A 123 -6.71 -0.24 25.93
C GLU A 123 -6.55 -1.75 25.68
N ALA A 124 -6.35 -2.17 24.42
CA ALA A 124 -6.21 -3.58 24.09
C ALA A 124 -4.96 -4.18 24.72
N SER A 125 -5.13 -5.37 25.30
CA SER A 125 -3.99 -6.17 25.75
C SER A 125 -3.22 -6.75 24.56
N GLY A 126 -1.94 -7.06 24.76
CA GLY A 126 -1.14 -7.78 23.75
C GLY A 126 -1.76 -9.12 23.34
N LYS A 127 -2.48 -9.80 24.24
CA LYS A 127 -3.23 -11.03 23.93
C LYS A 127 -4.36 -10.75 22.93
N SER A 128 -5.10 -9.67 23.11
CA SER A 128 -6.19 -9.27 22.22
C SER A 128 -5.65 -8.94 20.81
N VAL A 129 -4.51 -8.26 20.72
CA VAL A 129 -3.82 -8.01 19.45
C VAL A 129 -3.42 -9.33 18.78
N TRP A 130 -2.80 -10.25 19.53
CA TRP A 130 -2.37 -11.55 19.01
C TRP A 130 -3.53 -12.40 18.50
N GLU A 131 -4.65 -12.47 19.24
CA GLU A 131 -5.86 -13.18 18.83
C GLU A 131 -6.45 -12.61 17.54
N TYR A 132 -6.50 -11.27 17.42
CA TYR A 132 -6.95 -10.60 16.19
C TYR A 132 -6.06 -10.95 14.99
N LEU A 133 -4.74 -10.80 15.12
CA LEU A 133 -3.79 -11.06 14.04
C LEU A 133 -3.77 -12.54 13.64
N SER A 134 -3.86 -13.46 14.62
CA SER A 134 -3.92 -14.90 14.36
C SER A 134 -5.18 -15.28 13.58
N LYS A 135 -6.32 -14.63 13.86
CA LYS A 135 -7.55 -14.87 13.09
C LYS A 135 -7.48 -14.31 11.66
N ALA A 136 -6.79 -13.18 11.49
CA ALA A 136 -6.69 -12.52 10.19
C ALA A 136 -5.63 -13.13 9.27
N PHE A 137 -4.54 -13.68 9.82
CA PHE A 137 -3.36 -14.11 9.07
C PHE A 137 -2.85 -15.52 9.40
N GLY A 138 -3.37 -16.18 10.44
CA GLY A 138 -2.96 -17.51 10.89
C GLY A 138 -3.60 -18.68 10.13
#